data_AF-A0A933L486-F1
#
_entry.id   AF-A0A933L486-F1
#
_cell.length_a   1.000
_cell.length_b   1.000
_cell.length_c   1.000
_cell.angle_alpha   90.00
_cell.angle_beta   90.00
_cell.angle_gamma   90.00
#
_symmetry.space_group_name_H-M   'P 1'
#
loop_
_entity.id
_entity.type
_entity.pdbx_description
1 polymer ?
#
loop_
_entity_poly.entity_id
_entity_poly.type
_entity_poly.pdbx_seq_one_letter_code
_entity_poly.pdbx_strand_id
1 'polypeptide(L)'
;MPALQTTFLKVVDRTANRLHPFGFTRWGLVMRLMAEGNAAIVSFQKSIYADAEQVEFTINLSIVCGRLWTQEARPLSLAREVDGHLQERIGFLLDEPDDVWWSIEPGIDGDRLADEVSDLVATRAVPYLRQYLTTEALIELWASGESPGMTDIQRERFLRQLVS
;
A
#
# COMPACT_ATOMS: atom_id res chain seq x y z
N MET A 1 -23.75 11.86 -0.22
CA MET A 1 -22.80 10.97 -0.94
C MET A 1 -21.88 11.67 -1.96
N PRO A 2 -22.32 12.44 -2.99
CA PRO A 2 -21.40 12.94 -4.02
C PRO A 2 -20.23 13.77 -3.47
N ALA A 3 -20.50 14.65 -2.50
CA ALA A 3 -19.48 15.50 -1.88
C ALA A 3 -18.41 14.70 -1.10
N LEU A 4 -18.82 13.72 -0.28
CA LEU A 4 -17.89 12.87 0.48
C LEU A 4 -17.03 12.04 -0.47
N GLN A 5 -17.63 11.52 -1.54
CA GLN A 5 -16.90 10.82 -2.61
C GLN A 5 -15.90 11.73 -3.31
N THR A 6 -16.26 12.99 -3.59
CA THR A 6 -15.35 13.99 -4.17
C THR A 6 -14.19 14.27 -3.23
N THR A 7 -14.43 14.41 -1.92
CA THR A 7 -13.36 14.60 -0.92
C THR A 7 -12.43 13.39 -0.88
N PHE A 8 -12.96 12.17 -0.85
CA PHE A 8 -12.14 10.96 -0.90
C PHE A 8 -11.26 10.92 -2.16
N LEU A 9 -11.84 11.18 -3.35
CA LEU A 9 -11.06 11.20 -4.59
C LEU A 9 -10.01 12.31 -4.58
N LYS A 10 -10.28 13.47 -3.98
CA LYS A 10 -9.27 14.53 -3.79
C LYS A 10 -8.06 14.02 -2.99
N VAL A 11 -8.28 13.25 -1.92
CA VAL A 11 -7.18 12.64 -1.13
C VAL A 11 -6.35 11.69 -1.99
N VAL A 12 -7.01 10.83 -2.78
CA VAL A 12 -6.33 9.89 -3.69
C VAL A 12 -5.55 10.63 -4.77
N ASP A 13 -6.14 11.67 -5.38
CA ASP A 13 -5.53 12.52 -6.41
C ASP A 13 -4.28 13.23 -5.87
N ARG A 14 -4.39 13.83 -4.68
CA ARG A 14 -3.27 14.54 -4.06
C ARG A 14 -2.12 13.59 -3.71
N THR A 15 -2.45 12.41 -3.18
CA THR A 15 -1.47 11.36 -2.91
C THR A 15 -0.77 10.92 -4.20
N ALA A 16 -1.51 10.66 -5.28
CA ALA A 16 -0.91 10.27 -6.55
C ALA A 16 0.06 11.34 -7.11
N ASN A 17 -0.33 12.62 -7.05
CA ASN A 17 0.54 13.72 -7.48
C ASN A 17 1.79 13.83 -6.61
N ARG A 18 1.65 13.67 -5.30
CA ARG A 18 2.78 13.66 -4.35
C ARG A 18 3.71 12.47 -4.58
N LEU A 19 3.19 11.33 -5.03
CA LEU A 19 3.96 10.12 -5.31
C LEU A 19 4.60 10.07 -6.71
N HIS A 20 4.14 10.89 -7.66
CA HIS A 20 4.66 10.91 -9.03
C HIS A 20 6.19 11.13 -9.10
N PRO A 21 6.82 12.06 -8.35
CA PRO A 21 8.27 12.23 -8.35
C PRO A 21 9.05 11.00 -7.86
N PHE A 22 8.41 10.11 -7.11
CA PHE A 22 9.01 8.87 -6.62
C PHE A 22 8.88 7.70 -7.59
N GLY A 23 8.27 7.92 -8.77
CA GLY A 23 8.10 6.93 -9.83
C GLY A 23 6.79 6.12 -9.75
N PHE A 24 5.88 6.47 -8.84
CA PHE A 24 4.59 5.79 -8.75
C PHE A 24 3.65 6.25 -9.86
N THR A 25 2.91 5.30 -10.41
CA THR A 25 1.85 5.51 -11.39
C THR A 25 0.51 5.10 -10.81
N ARG A 26 -0.56 5.82 -11.13
CA ARG A 26 -1.89 5.57 -10.56
C ARG A 26 -2.79 4.79 -11.51
N TRP A 27 -3.53 3.83 -10.95
CA TRP A 27 -4.69 3.19 -11.56
C TRP A 27 -5.86 3.12 -10.55
N GLY A 28 -6.84 4.00 -10.70
CA GLY A 28 -7.98 4.09 -9.78
C GLY A 28 -7.54 4.46 -8.36
N LEU A 29 -7.73 3.54 -7.42
CA LEU A 29 -7.37 3.70 -5.99
C LEU A 29 -5.97 3.15 -5.66
N VAL A 30 -5.24 2.68 -6.67
CA VAL A 30 -3.96 2.01 -6.51
C VAL A 30 -2.86 2.87 -7.13
N MET A 31 -1.76 3.08 -6.40
CA MET A 31 -0.52 3.64 -6.92
C MET A 31 0.55 2.56 -6.91
N ARG A 32 1.27 2.40 -8.01
CA ARG A 32 2.27 1.35 -8.19
C ARG A 32 3.60 1.90 -8.69
N LEU A 33 4.68 1.41 -8.08
CA LEU A 33 6.05 1.58 -8.56
C LEU A 33 6.56 0.21 -9.00
N MET A 34 7.02 0.12 -10.25
CA MET A 34 7.70 -1.06 -10.78
C MET A 34 9.19 -0.82 -10.78
N ALA A 35 9.96 -1.63 -10.05
CA ALA A 35 11.42 -1.55 -10.03
C ALA A 35 12.01 -2.90 -9.62
N GLU A 36 13.24 -3.19 -10.05
CA GLU A 36 13.98 -4.39 -9.62
C GLU A 36 13.22 -5.71 -9.88
N GLY A 37 12.39 -5.74 -10.93
CA GLY A 37 11.51 -6.88 -11.24
C GLY A 37 10.32 -7.07 -10.29
N ASN A 38 10.11 -6.18 -9.33
CA ASN A 38 9.07 -6.23 -8.33
C ASN A 38 8.07 -5.07 -8.47
N ALA A 39 6.97 -5.12 -7.71
CA ALA A 39 6.00 -4.04 -7.62
C ALA A 39 5.79 -3.59 -6.17
N ALA A 40 5.98 -2.30 -5.92
CA ALA A 40 5.49 -1.63 -4.71
C ALA A 40 4.11 -1.04 -4.95
N ILE A 41 3.20 -1.25 -4.02
CA ILE A 41 1.79 -0.89 -4.13
C ILE A 41 1.36 -0.08 -2.91
N VAL A 42 0.70 1.04 -3.16
CA VAL A 42 -0.08 1.82 -2.18
C VAL A 42 -1.54 1.77 -2.64
N SER A 43 -2.45 1.24 -1.83
CA SER A 43 -3.84 1.00 -2.21
C SER A 43 -4.80 1.59 -1.18
N PHE A 44 -5.71 2.47 -1.62
CA PHE A 44 -6.76 3.02 -0.78
C PHE A 44 -7.91 2.03 -0.66
N GLN A 45 -8.12 1.50 0.54
CA GLN A 45 -9.24 0.60 0.84
C GLN A 45 -10.32 1.38 1.58
N LYS A 46 -11.53 1.39 1.02
CA LYS A 46 -12.72 1.88 1.72
C LYS A 46 -13.27 0.84 2.68
N SER A 47 -13.87 1.31 3.77
CA SER A 47 -14.69 0.48 4.63
C SER A 47 -15.91 -0.03 3.88
N ILE A 48 -16.31 -1.27 4.17
CA ILE A 48 -17.57 -1.85 3.68
C ILE A 48 -18.78 -1.30 4.44
N TYR A 49 -18.55 -0.62 5.57
CA TYR A 49 -19.59 -0.02 6.42
C TYR A 49 -19.84 1.46 6.10
N ALA A 50 -19.29 1.98 5.00
CA ALA A 50 -19.57 3.34 4.56
C ALA A 50 -21.08 3.53 4.29
N ASP A 51 -21.66 4.57 4.84
CA ASP A 51 -23.06 4.93 4.66
C ASP A 51 -23.20 6.28 3.91
N ALA A 52 -24.41 6.85 3.94
CA ALA A 52 -24.68 8.11 3.24
C ALA A 52 -23.99 9.33 3.87
N GLU A 53 -23.60 9.23 5.15
CA GLU A 53 -23.13 10.29 6.03
C GLU A 53 -21.62 10.24 6.25
N GLN A 54 -20.98 9.10 5.99
CA GLN A 54 -19.56 8.89 6.27
C GLN A 54 -18.87 8.03 5.21
N VAL A 55 -17.66 8.43 4.82
CA VAL A 55 -16.72 7.56 4.07
C VAL A 55 -15.52 7.28 4.94
N GLU A 56 -15.33 6.02 5.30
CA GLU A 56 -14.10 5.57 5.96
C GLU A 56 -13.15 4.91 4.98
N PHE A 57 -11.86 5.13 5.18
CA PHE A 57 -10.83 4.45 4.41
C PHE A 57 -9.53 4.27 5.20
N THR A 58 -8.70 3.37 4.71
CA THR A 58 -7.33 3.16 5.15
C THR A 58 -6.42 2.99 3.93
N ILE A 59 -5.12 2.78 4.16
CA ILE A 59 -4.13 2.59 3.10
C ILE A 59 -3.35 1.30 3.36
N ASN A 60 -3.46 0.38 2.41
CA ASN A 60 -2.69 -0.85 2.38
C ASN A 60 -1.41 -0.64 1.56
N LEU A 61 -0.33 -1.23 2.05
CA LEU A 61 1.00 -1.23 1.46
C LEU A 61 1.37 -2.66 1.11
N SER A 62 2.01 -2.85 -0.03
CA SER A 62 2.37 -4.20 -0.48
C SER A 62 3.60 -4.21 -1.38
N ILE A 63 4.43 -5.24 -1.23
CA ILE A 63 5.46 -5.60 -2.21
C ILE A 63 5.07 -6.93 -2.85
N VAL A 64 5.04 -6.95 -4.18
CA VAL A 64 4.84 -8.16 -4.97
C VAL A 64 6.18 -8.54 -5.60
N CYS A 65 6.74 -9.69 -5.18
CA CYS A 65 8.01 -10.17 -5.69
C CYS A 65 7.81 -10.83 -7.06
N GLY A 66 8.42 -10.28 -8.11
CA GLY A 66 8.29 -10.80 -9.47
C GLY A 66 8.84 -12.22 -9.64
N ARG A 67 9.86 -12.61 -8.86
CA ARG A 67 10.39 -13.98 -8.86
C ARG A 67 9.42 -15.01 -8.25
N LEU A 68 8.49 -14.56 -7.41
CA LEU A 68 7.39 -15.38 -6.88
C LEU A 68 6.10 -15.21 -7.69
N TRP A 69 6.03 -14.19 -8.54
CA TRP A 69 4.96 -13.91 -9.51
C TRP A 69 5.00 -14.83 -10.73
N THR A 70 5.20 -16.13 -10.51
CA THR A 70 5.38 -17.13 -11.58
C THR A 70 4.11 -17.91 -11.89
N GLN A 71 3.08 -17.82 -11.05
CA GLN A 71 1.84 -18.61 -11.17
C GLN A 71 0.60 -17.79 -11.57
N GLU A 72 0.73 -16.48 -11.78
CA GLU A 72 -0.40 -15.62 -12.09
C GLU A 72 -0.61 -15.52 -13.61
N ALA A 73 -1.83 -15.79 -14.08
CA ALA A 73 -2.21 -15.67 -15.50
C ALA A 73 -2.23 -14.22 -16.03
N ARG A 74 -1.72 -13.26 -15.25
CA ARG A 74 -1.74 -11.82 -15.54
C ARG A 74 -0.37 -11.18 -15.29
N PRO A 75 -0.01 -10.14 -16.07
CA PRO A 75 1.24 -9.42 -15.88
C PRO A 75 1.32 -8.77 -14.50
N LEU A 76 2.54 -8.64 -13.96
CA LEU A 76 2.82 -8.01 -12.66
C LEU A 76 2.29 -6.58 -12.56
N SER A 77 2.19 -5.88 -13.69
CA SER A 77 1.58 -4.54 -13.78
C SER A 77 0.10 -4.50 -13.37
N LEU A 78 -0.57 -5.65 -13.27
CA LEU A 78 -1.95 -5.80 -12.82
C LEU A 78 -2.06 -6.36 -11.39
N ALA A 79 -0.94 -6.52 -10.68
CA ALA A 79 -0.95 -6.97 -9.29
C ALA A 79 -1.59 -5.93 -8.37
N ARG A 80 -2.32 -6.39 -7.36
CA ARG A 80 -3.04 -5.61 -6.35
C ARG A 80 -2.40 -5.80 -4.98
N GLU A 81 -2.83 -5.05 -3.97
CA GLU A 81 -2.28 -5.16 -2.62
C GLU A 81 -2.42 -6.59 -2.04
N VAL A 82 -3.55 -7.26 -2.30
CA VAL A 82 -3.84 -8.64 -1.88
C VAL A 82 -2.89 -9.68 -2.46
N ASP A 83 -2.21 -9.33 -3.55
CA ASP A 83 -1.22 -10.17 -4.23
C ASP A 83 0.18 -10.07 -3.56
N GLY A 84 0.27 -9.29 -2.48
CA GLY A 84 1.50 -8.97 -1.79
C GLY A 84 2.19 -10.16 -1.17
N HIS A 85 3.50 -10.23 -1.41
CA HIS A 85 4.43 -11.09 -0.69
C HIS A 85 5.02 -10.38 0.53
N LEU A 86 4.73 -9.10 0.72
CA LEU A 86 4.86 -8.36 1.97
C LEU A 86 3.64 -7.46 2.00
N GLN A 87 2.94 -7.40 3.12
CA GLN A 87 1.75 -6.56 3.27
C GLN A 87 1.82 -5.82 4.60
N GLU A 88 1.40 -4.56 4.60
CA GLU A 88 1.33 -3.74 5.81
C GLU A 88 0.22 -2.70 5.68
N ARG A 89 -0.38 -2.27 6.79
CA ARG A 89 -1.28 -1.11 6.80
C ARG A 89 -0.51 0.10 7.28
N ILE A 90 -0.73 1.25 6.63
CA ILE A 90 0.09 2.45 6.89
C ILE A 90 0.09 2.90 8.36
N GLY A 91 -0.98 2.62 9.10
CA GLY A 91 -1.09 2.95 10.51
C GLY A 91 -0.03 2.25 11.39
N PHE A 92 0.46 1.08 10.99
CA PHE A 92 1.54 0.39 11.70
C PHE A 92 2.93 0.98 11.42
N LEU A 93 3.04 1.96 10.50
CA LEU A 93 4.28 2.71 10.25
C LEU A 93 4.38 4.02 11.06
N LEU A 94 3.37 4.30 11.90
CA LEU A 94 3.33 5.48 12.76
C LEU A 94 4.20 5.28 14.02
N ASP A 95 4.52 6.38 14.68
CA ASP A 95 5.32 6.36 15.91
C ASP A 95 4.57 5.63 17.05
N GLU A 96 3.25 5.66 17.02
CA GLU A 96 2.34 4.81 17.80
C GLU A 96 1.59 3.89 16.81
N PRO A 97 2.08 2.65 16.57
CA PRO A 97 1.49 1.74 15.60
C PRO A 97 0.05 1.34 15.97
N ASP A 98 -0.90 1.63 15.09
CA ASP A 98 -2.31 1.24 15.25
C ASP A 98 -3.01 1.06 13.90
N ASP A 99 -4.15 0.39 13.88
CA ASP A 99 -4.97 0.26 12.67
C ASP A 99 -5.73 1.56 12.37
N VAL A 100 -5.06 2.50 11.71
CA VAL A 100 -5.62 3.81 11.40
C VAL A 100 -6.63 3.76 10.26
N TRP A 101 -7.81 4.32 10.54
CA TRP A 101 -8.88 4.63 9.59
C TRP A 101 -9.18 6.11 9.61
N TRP A 102 -9.26 6.74 8.44
CA TRP A 102 -9.73 8.11 8.29
C TRP A 102 -11.24 8.12 8.04
N SER A 103 -11.95 9.03 8.69
CA SER A 103 -13.37 9.31 8.44
C SER A 103 -13.51 10.62 7.66
N ILE A 104 -14.34 10.60 6.61
CA ILE A 104 -14.76 11.77 5.84
C ILE A 104 -16.25 11.99 6.11
N GLU A 105 -16.54 13.07 6.82
CA GLU A 105 -17.88 13.49 7.22
C GLU A 105 -18.20 14.89 6.65
N PRO A 106 -19.49 15.30 6.62
CA PRO A 106 -19.86 16.66 6.25
C PRO A 106 -19.12 17.72 7.07
N GLY A 107 -18.54 18.71 6.40
CA GLY A 107 -17.82 19.81 7.05
C GLY A 107 -16.33 19.55 7.29
N ILE A 108 -15.82 18.35 6.96
CA ILE A 108 -14.36 18.11 7.01
C ILE A 108 -13.62 19.02 6.02
N ASP A 109 -12.46 19.53 6.45
CA ASP A 109 -11.52 20.20 5.56
C ASP A 109 -10.82 19.17 4.68
N GLY A 110 -11.38 18.96 3.48
CA GLY A 110 -10.86 18.00 2.53
C GLY A 110 -9.48 18.32 1.98
N ASP A 111 -9.06 19.59 1.96
CA ASP A 111 -7.71 19.95 1.52
C ASP A 111 -6.69 19.63 2.61
N ARG A 112 -6.99 19.96 3.87
CA ARG A 112 -6.15 19.58 5.01
C ARG A 112 -5.98 18.07 5.12
N LEU A 113 -7.06 17.30 4.97
CA LEU A 113 -7.00 15.84 4.97
C LEU A 113 -6.16 15.29 3.81
N ALA A 114 -6.33 15.85 2.60
CA ALA A 114 -5.57 15.42 1.44
C ALA A 114 -4.07 15.68 1.60
N ASP A 115 -3.70 16.83 2.17
CA ASP A 115 -2.31 17.17 2.45
C ASP A 115 -1.72 16.21 3.51
N GLU A 116 -2.41 16.06 4.64
CA GLU A 116 -2.02 15.16 5.75
C GLU A 116 -1.75 13.73 5.26
N VAL A 117 -2.72 13.14 4.56
CA VAL A 117 -2.61 11.76 4.06
C VAL A 117 -1.51 11.64 3.00
N SER A 118 -1.43 12.58 2.06
CA SER A 118 -0.41 12.52 1.01
C SER A 118 1.00 12.65 1.57
N ASP A 119 1.17 13.46 2.62
CA ASP A 119 2.46 13.68 3.28
C ASP A 119 2.86 12.45 4.09
N LEU A 120 1.90 11.84 4.80
CA LEU A 120 2.15 10.59 5.51
C LEU A 120 2.59 9.47 4.56
N VAL A 121 1.91 9.30 3.43
CA VAL A 121 2.28 8.28 2.44
C VAL A 121 3.67 8.56 1.86
N ALA A 122 3.98 9.81 1.52
CA ALA A 122 5.29 10.18 0.97
C ALA A 122 6.43 10.01 1.99
N THR A 123 6.19 10.29 3.26
CA THR A 123 7.23 10.31 4.30
C THR A 123 7.41 8.99 5.04
N ARG A 124 6.36 8.15 5.13
CA ARG A 124 6.41 6.85 5.84
C ARG A 124 6.30 5.67 4.88
N ALA A 125 5.29 5.66 4.01
CA ALA A 125 5.05 4.50 3.14
C ALA A 125 6.10 4.36 2.02
N VAL A 126 6.52 5.46 1.38
CA VAL A 126 7.52 5.39 0.29
C VAL A 126 8.87 4.86 0.78
N PRO A 127 9.47 5.36 1.89
CA PRO A 127 10.71 4.80 2.40
C PRO A 127 10.58 3.32 2.79
N TYR A 128 9.50 2.95 3.46
CA TYR A 128 9.22 1.57 3.85
C TYR A 128 9.15 0.63 2.64
N LEU A 129 8.38 0.98 1.61
CA LEU A 129 8.27 0.17 0.40
C LEU A 129 9.60 0.07 -0.35
N ARG A 130 10.38 1.15 -0.40
CA ARG A 130 11.69 1.17 -1.06
C ARG A 130 12.71 0.28 -0.38
N GLN A 131 12.65 0.16 0.95
CA GLN A 131 13.53 -0.72 1.71
C GLN A 131 13.41 -2.18 1.27
N TYR A 132 12.21 -2.62 0.88
CA TYR A 132 11.92 -4.01 0.54
C TYR A 132 11.65 -4.25 -0.95
N LEU A 133 12.04 -3.31 -1.81
CA LEU A 133 11.70 -3.36 -3.24
C LEU A 133 12.55 -4.36 -4.04
N THR A 134 13.69 -4.80 -3.52
CA THR A 134 14.53 -5.84 -4.15
C THR A 134 14.17 -7.23 -3.64
N THR A 135 14.44 -8.25 -4.44
CA THR A 135 14.26 -9.64 -3.99
C THR A 135 15.20 -9.95 -2.82
N GLU A 136 16.42 -9.42 -2.85
CA GLU A 136 17.44 -9.63 -1.82
C GLU A 136 16.99 -9.07 -0.47
N ALA A 137 16.41 -7.87 -0.44
CA ALA A 137 15.88 -7.27 0.79
C ALA A 137 14.71 -8.09 1.37
N LEU A 138 13.85 -8.67 0.52
CA LEU A 138 12.80 -9.59 0.96
C LEU A 138 13.38 -10.88 1.54
N ILE A 139 14.42 -11.45 0.92
CA ILE A 139 15.14 -12.62 1.44
C ILE A 139 15.73 -12.30 2.83
N GLU A 140 16.40 -11.17 2.98
CA GLU A 140 16.99 -10.74 4.26
C GLU A 140 15.93 -10.57 5.35
N LEU A 141 14.83 -9.88 5.05
CA LEU A 141 13.69 -9.72 5.95
C LEU A 141 13.12 -11.08 6.40
N TRP A 142 12.87 -11.98 5.45
CA TRP A 142 12.30 -13.27 5.79
C TRP A 142 13.28 -14.21 6.49
N ALA A 143 14.58 -14.06 6.23
CA ALA A 143 15.63 -14.79 6.93
C ALA A 143 15.81 -14.30 8.38
N SER A 144 15.49 -13.04 8.70
CA SER A 144 15.51 -12.51 10.07
C SER A 144 14.37 -13.07 10.94
N GLY A 145 13.35 -13.65 10.32
CA GLY A 145 12.14 -14.14 10.99
C GLY A 145 10.93 -13.21 10.85
N GLU A 146 11.11 -12.01 10.28
CA GLU A 146 10.03 -11.06 10.10
C GLU A 146 9.12 -11.44 8.92
N SER A 147 7.81 -11.26 9.12
CA SER A 147 6.78 -11.69 8.15
C SER A 147 5.59 -10.71 8.03
N PRO A 148 5.80 -9.41 7.73
CA PRO A 148 4.70 -8.44 7.70
C PRO A 148 3.57 -8.87 6.77
N GLY A 149 2.36 -8.98 7.34
CA GLY A 149 1.15 -9.34 6.62
C GLY A 149 1.11 -10.78 6.08
N MET A 150 1.94 -11.68 6.60
CA MET A 150 1.91 -13.10 6.26
C MET A 150 2.14 -14.02 7.47
N THR A 151 1.80 -15.29 7.32
CA THR A 151 2.13 -16.34 8.30
C THR A 151 3.58 -16.81 8.16
N ASP A 152 4.14 -17.36 9.24
CA ASP A 152 5.46 -18.02 9.21
C ASP A 152 5.57 -19.11 8.15
N ILE A 153 4.50 -19.88 7.94
CA ILE A 153 4.46 -20.93 6.92
C ILE A 153 4.62 -20.32 5.51
N GLN A 154 3.97 -19.18 5.23
CA GLN A 154 4.12 -18.47 3.96
C GLN A 154 5.54 -17.92 3.81
N ARG A 155 6.09 -17.32 4.88
CA ARG A 155 7.47 -16.80 4.91
C ARG A 155 8.48 -17.88 4.53
N GLU A 156 8.47 -19.01 5.23
CA GLU A 156 9.40 -20.13 4.97
C GLU A 156 9.22 -20.72 3.57
N ARG A 157 8.00 -20.76 3.06
CA ARG A 157 7.71 -21.24 1.70
C ARG A 157 8.32 -20.31 0.66
N PHE A 158 8.11 -19.00 0.79
CA PHE A 158 8.65 -18.00 -0.14
C PHE A 158 10.18 -17.95 -0.09
N LEU A 159 10.75 -17.96 1.11
CA LEU A 159 12.21 -17.99 1.29
C LEU A 159 12.82 -19.21 0.58
N ARG A 160 12.26 -20.41 0.77
CA ARG A 160 12.72 -21.63 0.08
C ARG A 160 12.68 -21.51 -1.44
N GLN A 161 11.67 -20.87 -2.02
CA GLN A 161 11.55 -20.70 -3.47
C GLN A 161 12.56 -19.69 -4.04
N LEU A 162 13.00 -18.72 -3.23
CA LEU A 162 13.93 -17.68 -3.69
C LEU A 162 15.40 -18.08 -3.58
N VAL A 163 15.74 -18.97 -2.63
CA VAL A 163 17.11 -19.41 -2.35
C VAL A 163 17.47 -20.76 -2.98
N SER A 164 16.49 -21.45 -3.59
CA SER A 164 16.70 -22.65 -4.40
C SER A 164 17.16 -22.31 -5.81
#